data_AF-A0A3S2UQI1-F1
#
_entry.id   AF-A0A3S2UQI1-F1
#
_cell.length_a   1.000
_cell.length_b   1.000
_cell.length_c   1.000
_cell.angle_alpha   90.00
_cell.angle_beta   90.00
_cell.angle_gamma   90.00
#
_symmetry.space_group_name_H-M   'P 1'
#
loop_
_entity.id
_entity.type
_entity.pdbx_description
1 polymer ?
#
loop_
_entity_poly.entity_id
_entity_poly.type
_entity_poly.pdbx_seq_one_letter_code
_entity_poly.pdbx_strand_id
1 'polypeptide(L)'
;MTPEYRIEVEKNIKEYFKSFDDIKEIVNIKCEETFTDLGIVVNVWNVKTEDEAFWVVEGDDAPMNLYTQNANYLSADEAYSFHMGLTQRLEKRHKNEFKHIIEEIPLDIGHLKSINRKLNMASEKLSIDLEPEEFQSIGLLCRESLIDLSKELCNRNPELVSEKGLKKSDFKGVANAFIEYYIPGSENSDLRNYSRKLVDSAWSYNSMLVHSQNKKYPDAKIALLFTCTTISLIENLFFKYLGFDQELACSKCGSLQIEFIEYEKDKIKQVCKKCDNEELITFAEE
;
A
#
# COMPACT_ATOMS: atom_id res chain seq x y z
N MET A 1 10.00 -8.02 23.73
CA MET A 1 11.20 -7.68 22.95
C MET A 1 12.16 -8.87 22.93
N THR A 2 12.49 -9.41 21.76
CA THR A 2 13.46 -10.50 21.61
C THR A 2 14.90 -9.96 21.57
N PRO A 3 15.92 -10.79 21.90
CA PRO A 3 17.32 -10.40 21.78
C PRO A 3 17.72 -9.97 20.36
N GLU A 4 17.21 -10.64 19.34
CA GLU A 4 17.48 -10.35 17.92
C GLU A 4 16.96 -8.96 17.55
N TYR A 5 15.71 -8.66 17.92
CA TYR A 5 15.09 -7.36 17.69
C TYR A 5 15.87 -6.24 18.37
N ARG A 6 16.32 -6.45 19.61
CA ARG A 6 17.13 -5.48 20.33
C ARG A 6 18.44 -5.16 19.60
N ILE A 7 19.14 -6.16 19.09
CA ILE A 7 20.41 -5.96 18.35
C ILE A 7 20.15 -5.15 17.07
N GLU A 8 19.06 -5.45 16.36
CA GLU A 8 18.67 -4.74 15.15
C GLU A 8 18.32 -3.28 15.42
N VAL A 9 17.49 -3.01 16.44
CA VAL A 9 17.11 -1.63 16.80
C VAL A 9 18.33 -0.84 17.27
N GLU A 10 19.21 -1.40 18.11
CA GLU A 10 20.43 -0.71 18.53
C GLU A 10 21.34 -0.34 17.35
N LYS A 11 21.38 -1.17 16.29
CA LYS A 11 22.08 -0.86 15.04
C LYS A 11 21.39 0.31 14.32
N ASN A 12 20.08 0.27 14.18
CA ASN A 12 19.29 1.32 13.52
C ASN A 12 19.43 2.67 14.24
N ILE A 13 19.41 2.68 15.58
CA ILE A 13 19.65 3.88 16.40
C ILE A 13 21.04 4.45 16.10
N LYS A 14 22.09 3.62 16.06
CA LYS A 14 23.44 4.08 15.72
C LYS A 14 23.55 4.65 14.31
N GLU A 15 22.86 4.05 13.34
CA GLU A 15 22.81 4.57 11.96
C GLU A 15 22.03 5.89 11.90
N TYR A 16 20.94 6.01 12.65
CA TYR A 16 20.14 7.22 12.73
C TYR A 16 20.94 8.38 13.32
N PHE A 17 21.68 8.15 14.41
CA PHE A 17 22.53 9.18 15.02
C PHE A 17 23.65 9.69 14.10
N LYS A 18 24.18 8.84 13.20
CA LYS A 18 25.18 9.25 12.20
C LYS A 18 24.64 10.23 11.16
N SER A 19 23.31 10.38 11.05
CA SER A 19 22.70 11.35 10.14
C SER A 19 22.73 12.79 10.67
N PHE A 20 23.14 12.99 11.93
CA PHE A 20 23.25 14.29 12.56
C PHE A 20 24.72 14.68 12.75
N ASP A 21 25.13 15.80 12.14
CA ASP A 21 26.52 16.27 12.20
C ASP A 21 26.92 16.81 13.59
N ASP A 22 25.94 17.24 14.39
CA ASP A 22 26.15 17.93 15.67
C ASP A 22 26.08 16.99 16.90
N ILE A 23 25.77 15.70 16.70
CA ILE A 23 25.61 14.74 17.80
C ILE A 23 26.89 13.92 17.97
N LYS A 24 27.44 13.93 19.20
CA LYS A 24 28.64 13.16 19.54
C LYS A 24 28.42 11.66 19.60
N GLU A 25 29.52 10.92 19.75
CA GLU A 25 29.49 9.47 19.82
C GLU A 25 28.62 8.96 20.97
N ILE A 26 27.92 7.86 20.69
CA ILE A 26 27.05 7.18 21.65
C ILE A 26 27.91 6.39 22.63
N VAL A 27 27.73 6.67 23.92
CA VAL A 27 28.37 5.96 25.04
C VAL A 27 27.51 4.80 25.51
N ASN A 28 26.18 4.95 25.50
CA ASN A 28 25.27 3.92 26.02
C ASN A 28 23.92 3.95 25.32
N ILE A 29 23.32 2.77 25.12
CA ILE A 29 21.96 2.58 24.62
C ILE A 29 21.25 1.58 25.55
N LYS A 30 20.10 1.96 26.08
CA LYS A 30 19.29 1.11 26.95
C LYS A 30 17.81 1.32 26.65
N CYS A 31 17.06 0.25 26.41
CA CYS A 31 15.59 0.33 26.43
C CYS A 31 15.14 0.62 27.86
N GLU A 32 14.49 1.77 28.06
CA GLU A 32 14.03 2.23 29.37
C GLU A 32 12.62 1.71 29.65
N GLU A 33 11.73 1.80 28.67
CA GLU A 33 10.33 1.45 28.81
C GLU A 33 9.72 0.97 27.49
N THR A 34 8.76 0.06 27.57
CA THR A 34 7.96 -0.42 26.43
C THR A 34 6.50 -0.19 26.74
N PHE A 35 5.82 0.54 25.86
CA PHE A 35 4.39 0.83 25.92
C PHE A 35 3.63 -0.10 24.98
N THR A 36 2.42 -0.48 25.37
CA THR A 36 1.52 -1.32 24.57
C THR A 36 0.11 -0.75 24.68
N ASP A 37 -0.12 0.33 23.95
CA ASP A 37 -1.39 1.07 23.94
C ASP A 37 -1.91 1.20 22.50
N LEU A 38 -3.22 1.41 22.34
CA LEU A 38 -3.86 1.65 21.04
C LEU A 38 -3.59 0.55 19.99
N GLY A 39 -3.21 -0.65 20.41
CA GLY A 39 -2.94 -1.78 19.52
C GLY A 39 -1.54 -1.79 18.90
N ILE A 40 -0.63 -0.92 19.35
CA ILE A 40 0.76 -0.85 18.87
C ILE A 40 1.75 -1.08 20.01
N VAL A 41 2.95 -1.58 19.69
CA VAL A 41 4.06 -1.67 20.64
C VAL A 41 5.10 -0.59 20.31
N VAL A 42 5.43 0.23 21.31
CA VAL A 42 6.40 1.34 21.17
C VAL A 42 7.43 1.23 22.28
N ASN A 43 8.71 1.28 21.92
CA ASN A 43 9.83 1.26 22.85
C ASN A 43 10.45 2.65 22.97
N VAL A 44 10.82 3.01 24.19
CA VAL A 44 11.58 4.23 24.50
C VAL A 44 12.97 3.83 24.96
N TRP A 45 13.97 4.28 24.22
CA TRP A 45 15.38 4.01 24.47
C TRP A 45 16.06 5.24 25.05
N ASN A 46 16.77 5.04 26.15
CA ASN A 46 17.69 6.01 26.74
C ASN A 46 19.04 5.90 26.04
N VAL A 47 19.37 6.90 25.23
CA VAL A 47 20.63 6.97 24.49
C VAL A 47 21.47 8.09 25.07
N LYS A 48 22.66 7.76 25.55
CA LYS A 48 23.61 8.74 26.11
C LYS A 48 24.77 8.91 25.15
N THR A 49 25.07 10.17 24.81
CA THR A 49 26.29 10.57 24.11
C THR A 49 27.31 11.07 25.13
N GLU A 50 28.48 11.51 24.65
CA GLU A 50 29.52 12.06 25.52
C GLU A 50 29.10 13.30 26.30
N ASP A 51 28.17 14.09 25.76
CA ASP A 51 27.76 15.38 26.30
C ASP A 51 26.26 15.53 26.55
N GLU A 52 25.43 14.68 25.95
CA GLU A 52 23.97 14.78 26.02
C GLU A 52 23.29 13.43 26.24
N ALA A 53 21.97 13.49 26.49
CA ALA A 53 21.12 12.32 26.58
C ALA A 53 19.83 12.54 25.81
N PHE A 54 19.35 11.48 25.17
CA PHE A 54 18.21 11.49 24.28
C PHE A 54 17.26 10.35 24.63
N TRP A 55 15.96 10.62 24.51
CA TRP A 55 14.95 9.58 24.36
C TRP A 55 14.79 9.28 22.88
N VAL A 56 15.01 8.04 22.49
CA VAL A 56 14.70 7.56 21.13
C VAL A 56 13.43 6.73 21.21
N VAL A 57 12.40 7.16 20.51
CA VAL A 57 11.11 6.46 20.48
C VAL A 57 10.97 5.78 19.13
N GLU A 58 10.66 4.49 19.13
CA GLU A 58 10.46 3.66 17.94
C GLU A 58 9.42 2.58 18.23
N GLY A 59 8.71 2.10 17.21
CA GLY A 59 7.71 1.05 17.37
C GLY A 59 7.14 0.61 16.03
N ASP A 60 6.16 -0.31 16.06
CA ASP A 60 5.62 -0.98 14.87
C ASP A 60 5.33 -0.02 13.70
N ASP A 61 4.37 0.89 13.89
CA ASP A 61 3.95 1.89 12.88
C ASP A 61 4.41 3.31 13.23
N ALA A 62 5.14 3.46 14.34
CA ALA A 62 5.64 4.74 14.85
C ALA A 62 7.05 5.00 14.31
N PRO A 63 7.28 6.07 13.53
CA PRO A 63 8.59 6.36 12.95
C PRO A 63 9.63 6.62 14.05
N MET A 64 10.85 6.13 13.89
CA MET A 64 11.93 6.42 14.84
C MET A 64 12.19 7.94 14.93
N ASN A 65 12.22 8.47 16.16
CA ASN A 65 12.55 9.87 16.39
C ASN A 65 13.31 10.06 17.71
N LEU A 66 14.11 11.14 17.80
CA LEU A 66 14.91 11.47 18.97
C LEU A 66 14.39 12.72 19.68
N TYR A 67 14.48 12.73 21.00
CA TYR A 67 14.04 13.81 21.87
C TYR A 67 15.11 14.12 22.91
N THR A 68 15.51 15.39 23.02
CA THR A 68 16.54 15.81 23.97
C THR A 68 16.03 15.77 25.41
N GLN A 69 16.83 15.21 26.32
CA GLN A 69 16.51 15.19 27.77
C GLN A 69 16.77 16.54 28.46
N ASN A 70 17.51 17.45 27.81
CA ASN A 70 18.06 18.66 28.44
C ASN A 70 17.09 19.84 28.58
N ALA A 71 15.84 19.76 28.08
CA ALA A 71 14.93 20.90 28.16
C ALA A 71 13.43 20.56 28.22
N ASN A 72 12.98 19.56 27.46
CA ASN A 72 11.54 19.40 27.17
C ASN A 72 10.95 18.07 27.64
N TYR A 73 11.78 17.04 27.87
CA TYR A 73 11.30 15.67 28.18
C TYR A 73 12.16 15.05 29.27
N LEU A 74 11.66 15.06 30.51
CA LEU A 74 12.39 14.59 31.69
C LEU A 74 12.21 13.09 31.93
N SER A 75 11.21 12.48 31.30
CA SER A 75 10.88 11.06 31.45
C SER A 75 10.57 10.36 30.11
N ALA A 76 10.67 9.03 30.11
CA ALA A 76 10.31 8.19 28.98
C ALA A 76 8.82 8.35 28.60
N ASP A 77 7.93 8.47 29.60
CA ASP A 77 6.49 8.69 29.42
C ASP A 77 6.16 10.02 28.73
N GLU A 78 6.86 11.12 29.09
CA GLU A 78 6.68 12.42 28.42
C GLU A 78 7.12 12.37 26.96
N ALA A 79 8.28 11.74 26.68
CA ALA A 79 8.77 11.55 25.33
C ALA A 79 7.81 10.68 24.50
N TYR A 80 7.32 9.58 25.08
CA TYR A 80 6.31 8.70 24.47
C TYR A 80 5.01 9.44 24.17
N SER A 81 4.43 10.14 25.16
CA SER A 81 3.17 10.87 25.01
C SER A 81 3.26 11.94 23.93
N PHE A 82 4.36 12.68 23.88
CA PHE A 82 4.60 13.68 22.83
C PHE A 82 4.77 13.02 21.46
N HIS A 83 5.53 11.93 21.38
CA HIS A 83 5.73 11.15 20.17
C HIS A 83 4.39 10.66 19.60
N MET A 84 3.57 10.04 20.44
CA MET A 84 2.23 9.57 20.06
C MET A 84 1.33 10.70 19.57
N GLY A 85 1.37 11.87 20.22
CA GLY A 85 0.63 13.04 19.76
C GLY A 85 1.06 13.55 18.38
N LEU A 86 2.36 13.51 18.08
CA LEU A 86 2.88 13.86 16.75
C LEU A 86 2.48 12.82 15.70
N THR A 87 2.69 11.53 15.98
CA THR A 87 2.38 10.43 15.06
C THR A 87 0.90 10.40 14.73
N GLN A 88 0.00 10.59 15.71
CA GLN A 88 -1.44 10.71 15.46
C GLN A 88 -1.81 11.91 14.58
N ARG A 89 -1.11 13.04 14.72
CA ARG A 89 -1.35 14.24 13.88
C ARG A 89 -0.82 14.04 12.45
N LEU A 90 0.32 13.38 12.30
CA LEU A 90 0.87 12.99 11.01
C LEU A 90 -0.08 12.00 10.31
N GLU A 91 -0.48 10.94 11.01
CA GLU A 91 -1.49 10.00 10.51
C GLU A 91 -2.79 10.69 10.12
N LYS A 92 -3.31 11.60 10.95
CA LYS A 92 -4.54 12.33 10.63
C LYS A 92 -4.37 13.22 9.41
N ARG A 93 -3.20 13.82 9.20
CA ARG A 93 -2.90 14.58 7.98
C ARG A 93 -2.89 13.65 6.77
N HIS A 94 -2.22 12.50 6.86
CA HIS A 94 -2.22 11.48 5.80
C HIS A 94 -3.61 10.86 5.54
N LYS A 95 -4.45 10.72 6.56
CA LYS A 95 -5.84 10.22 6.45
C LYS A 95 -6.79 11.25 5.82
N ASN A 96 -6.50 12.55 5.96
CA ASN A 96 -7.32 13.65 5.44
C ASN A 96 -6.83 14.20 4.10
N GLU A 97 -5.65 13.82 3.64
CA GLU A 97 -5.23 14.04 2.25
C GLU A 97 -6.07 13.13 1.35
N PHE A 98 -6.49 13.65 0.19
CA PHE A 98 -7.24 12.87 -0.80
C PHE A 98 -6.35 11.70 -1.23
N LYS A 99 -6.63 10.51 -0.72
CA LYS A 99 -6.00 9.29 -1.22
C LYS A 99 -6.49 9.10 -2.64
N HIS A 100 -5.64 9.46 -3.61
CA HIS A 100 -5.93 9.14 -4.99
C HIS A 100 -6.11 7.62 -5.08
N ILE A 101 -6.95 7.11 -5.99
CA ILE A 101 -7.18 5.67 -6.14
C ILE A 101 -5.89 4.84 -6.29
N ILE A 102 -4.78 5.52 -6.64
CA ILE A 102 -3.41 4.99 -6.70
C ILE A 102 -2.88 4.60 -5.32
N GLU A 103 -3.14 5.42 -4.30
CA GLU A 103 -2.72 5.23 -2.91
C GLU A 103 -3.58 4.19 -2.17
N GLU A 104 -4.79 3.91 -2.68
CA GLU A 104 -5.67 2.85 -2.16
C GLU A 104 -5.47 1.50 -2.86
N ILE A 105 -4.70 1.44 -3.95
CA ILE A 105 -4.23 0.14 -4.44
C ILE A 105 -3.33 -0.42 -3.32
N PRO A 106 -3.52 -1.67 -2.86
CA PRO A 106 -2.60 -2.32 -1.94
C PRO A 106 -1.27 -2.64 -2.67
N LEU A 107 -0.49 -1.59 -2.91
CA LEU A 107 0.77 -1.60 -3.65
C LEU A 107 1.96 -1.92 -2.75
N ASP A 108 1.72 -2.22 -1.47
CA ASP A 108 2.78 -2.63 -0.55
C ASP A 108 3.14 -4.12 -0.66
N ILE A 109 2.59 -4.80 -1.66
CA ILE A 109 3.14 -6.06 -2.16
C ILE A 109 4.43 -5.71 -2.90
N GLY A 110 5.58 -6.17 -2.40
CA GLY A 110 6.92 -5.78 -2.89
C GLY A 110 7.13 -5.85 -4.42
N HIS A 111 6.30 -6.60 -5.13
CA HIS A 111 6.31 -6.75 -6.58
C HIS A 111 5.73 -5.55 -7.36
N LEU A 112 4.80 -4.78 -6.79
CA LEU A 112 4.21 -3.59 -7.44
C LEU A 112 4.89 -2.29 -7.05
N LYS A 113 5.83 -2.33 -6.09
CA LYS A 113 6.59 -1.18 -5.59
C LYS A 113 7.30 -0.39 -6.71
N SER A 114 7.82 -1.09 -7.72
CA SER A 114 8.45 -0.45 -8.89
C SER A 114 7.45 0.34 -9.74
N ILE A 115 6.24 -0.20 -9.93
CA ILE A 115 5.16 0.44 -10.69
C ILE A 115 4.65 1.67 -9.92
N ASN A 116 4.40 1.51 -8.61
CA ASN A 116 4.00 2.61 -7.72
C ASN A 116 4.99 3.77 -7.80
N ARG A 117 6.30 3.48 -7.63
CA ARG A 117 7.35 4.50 -7.73
C ARG A 117 7.30 5.26 -9.06
N LYS A 118 7.12 4.58 -10.19
CA LYS A 118 7.03 5.23 -11.52
C LYS A 118 5.81 6.14 -11.64
N LEU A 119 4.66 5.70 -11.12
CA LEU A 119 3.43 6.49 -11.14
C LEU A 119 3.53 7.71 -10.22
N ASN A 120 4.13 7.57 -9.04
CA ASN A 120 4.39 8.71 -8.15
C ASN A 120 5.34 9.70 -8.80
N MET A 121 6.44 9.24 -9.41
CA MET A 121 7.34 10.10 -10.17
C MET A 121 6.62 10.83 -11.31
N ALA A 122 5.71 10.16 -12.02
CA ALA A 122 4.91 10.78 -13.08
C ALA A 122 3.93 11.83 -12.51
N SER A 123 3.33 11.55 -11.35
CA SER A 123 2.42 12.45 -10.64
C SER A 123 3.14 13.69 -10.10
N GLU A 124 4.30 13.50 -9.46
CA GLU A 124 5.15 14.59 -8.94
C GLU A 124 5.65 15.51 -10.05
N LYS A 125 5.99 14.94 -11.21
CA LYS A 125 6.43 15.72 -12.38
C LYS A 125 5.29 16.49 -13.04
N LEU A 126 4.03 16.06 -12.89
CA LEU A 126 2.90 16.61 -13.63
C LEU A 126 2.59 18.05 -13.19
N SER A 127 3.16 19.03 -13.89
CA SER A 127 2.89 20.46 -13.71
C SER A 127 2.24 21.07 -14.96
N ILE A 128 1.49 22.16 -14.77
CA ILE A 128 0.86 22.91 -15.88
C ILE A 128 1.90 23.62 -16.76
N ASP A 129 3.07 23.92 -16.19
CA ASP A 129 4.14 24.71 -16.83
C ASP A 129 5.14 23.86 -17.64
N LEU A 130 4.84 22.58 -17.85
CA LEU A 130 5.70 21.67 -18.61
C LEU A 130 5.67 21.95 -20.12
N GLU A 131 6.81 21.69 -20.76
CA GLU A 131 6.95 21.68 -22.21
C GLU A 131 6.42 20.37 -22.84
N PRO A 132 6.09 20.36 -24.15
CA PRO A 132 5.55 19.17 -24.83
C PRO A 132 6.38 17.89 -24.67
N GLU A 133 7.71 17.97 -24.73
CA GLU A 133 8.63 16.84 -24.54
C GLU A 133 8.53 16.26 -23.11
N GLU A 134 8.27 17.11 -22.12
CA GLU A 134 8.09 16.69 -20.73
C GLU A 134 6.76 15.95 -20.56
N PHE A 135 5.69 16.37 -21.24
CA PHE A 135 4.44 15.61 -21.29
C PHE A 135 4.60 14.25 -21.98
N GLN A 136 5.42 14.15 -23.04
CA GLN A 136 5.76 12.86 -23.65
C GLN A 136 6.50 11.95 -22.67
N SER A 137 7.37 12.50 -21.82
CA SER A 137 8.08 11.74 -20.79
C SER A 137 7.13 11.14 -19.75
N ILE A 138 6.05 11.84 -19.39
CA ILE A 138 4.99 11.32 -18.51
C ILE A 138 4.28 10.15 -19.18
N GLY A 139 3.94 10.28 -20.47
CA GLY A 139 3.37 9.18 -21.26
C GLY A 139 4.29 7.95 -21.32
N LEU A 140 5.61 8.16 -21.41
CA LEU A 140 6.60 7.08 -21.42
C LEU A 140 6.62 6.34 -20.07
N LEU A 141 6.67 7.08 -18.96
CA LEU A 141 6.59 6.50 -17.61
C LEU A 141 5.32 5.66 -17.42
N CYS A 142 4.19 6.16 -17.93
CA CYS A 142 2.93 5.45 -17.91
C CYS A 142 2.97 4.15 -18.73
N ARG A 143 3.50 4.18 -19.97
CA ARG A 143 3.65 2.96 -20.80
C ARG A 143 4.57 1.93 -20.16
N GLU A 144 5.69 2.38 -19.61
CA GLU A 144 6.61 1.48 -18.92
C GLU A 144 5.95 0.83 -17.69
N SER A 145 5.12 1.57 -16.96
CA SER A 145 4.36 1.05 -15.82
C SER A 145 3.39 -0.07 -16.24
N LEU A 146 2.73 0.07 -17.39
CA LEU A 146 1.89 -1.00 -17.97
C LEU A 146 2.71 -2.22 -18.39
N ILE A 147 3.89 -2.03 -18.97
CA ILE A 147 4.79 -3.14 -19.34
C ILE A 147 5.32 -3.84 -18.09
N ASP A 148 5.63 -3.10 -17.03
CA ASP A 148 6.06 -3.70 -15.76
C ASP A 148 4.92 -4.49 -15.11
N LEU A 149 3.67 -4.01 -15.19
CA LEU A 149 2.50 -4.81 -14.81
C LEU A 149 2.42 -6.11 -15.61
N SER A 150 2.62 -6.06 -16.94
CA SER A 150 2.63 -7.24 -17.80
C SER A 150 3.69 -8.27 -17.37
N LYS A 151 4.92 -7.81 -17.07
CA LYS A 151 5.98 -8.69 -16.56
C LYS A 151 5.59 -9.34 -15.24
N GLU A 152 4.97 -8.57 -14.35
CA GLU A 152 4.54 -9.07 -13.04
C GLU A 152 3.44 -10.12 -13.18
N LEU A 153 2.42 -9.86 -14.00
CA LEU A 153 1.37 -10.85 -14.32
C LEU A 153 2.01 -12.14 -14.85
N CYS A 154 2.92 -12.04 -15.81
CA CYS A 154 3.62 -13.21 -16.33
C CYS A 154 4.41 -13.99 -15.25
N ASN A 155 4.93 -13.32 -14.23
CA ASN A 155 5.62 -13.97 -13.12
C ASN A 155 4.62 -14.67 -12.18
N ARG A 156 3.40 -14.13 -11.99
CA ARG A 156 2.35 -14.72 -11.15
C ARG A 156 1.82 -16.05 -11.69
N ASN A 157 1.73 -16.20 -13.00
CA ASN A 157 1.29 -17.45 -13.63
C ASN A 157 2.13 -17.80 -14.88
N PRO A 158 3.29 -18.46 -14.70
CA PRO A 158 4.14 -18.87 -15.81
C PRO A 158 3.50 -19.92 -16.73
N GLU A 159 2.61 -20.76 -16.21
CA GLU A 159 1.95 -21.82 -16.98
C GLU A 159 1.02 -21.22 -18.04
N LEU A 160 0.20 -20.24 -17.65
CA LEU A 160 -0.68 -19.50 -18.57
C LEU A 160 0.12 -18.79 -19.68
N VAL A 161 1.30 -18.27 -19.34
CA VAL A 161 2.20 -17.62 -20.30
C VAL A 161 2.70 -18.59 -21.34
N SER A 162 3.13 -19.79 -20.92
CA SER A 162 3.58 -20.85 -21.82
C SER A 162 2.45 -21.38 -22.69
N GLU A 163 1.28 -21.62 -22.12
CA GLU A 163 0.11 -22.14 -22.84
C GLU A 163 -0.34 -21.20 -23.97
N LYS A 164 -0.47 -19.89 -23.65
CA LYS A 164 -0.95 -18.89 -24.61
C LYS A 164 0.17 -18.24 -25.44
N GLY A 165 1.44 -18.62 -25.24
CA GLY A 165 2.58 -18.06 -25.97
C GLY A 165 2.78 -16.56 -25.76
N LEU A 166 2.51 -16.07 -24.54
CA LEU A 166 2.48 -14.64 -24.24
C LEU A 166 3.88 -14.04 -24.15
N LYS A 167 4.05 -12.83 -24.70
CA LYS A 167 5.31 -12.07 -24.60
C LYS A 167 5.18 -11.05 -23.48
N LYS A 168 6.15 -11.00 -22.56
CA LYS A 168 6.14 -10.04 -21.43
C LYS A 168 6.00 -8.58 -21.85
N SER A 169 6.48 -8.21 -23.05
CA SER A 169 6.36 -6.86 -23.61
C SER A 169 5.01 -6.54 -24.26
N ASP A 170 4.17 -7.56 -24.55
CA ASP A 170 2.83 -7.39 -25.10
C ASP A 170 1.81 -7.19 -23.96
N PHE A 171 1.80 -5.98 -23.42
CA PHE A 171 0.90 -5.63 -22.31
C PHE A 171 -0.56 -5.96 -22.61
N LYS A 172 -1.06 -5.63 -23.81
CA LYS A 172 -2.48 -5.86 -24.14
C LYS A 172 -2.81 -7.34 -24.20
N GLY A 173 -1.97 -8.14 -24.86
CA GLY A 173 -2.13 -9.58 -24.93
C GLY A 173 -2.12 -10.23 -23.54
N VAL A 174 -1.14 -9.87 -22.72
CA VAL A 174 -1.00 -10.37 -21.34
C VAL A 174 -2.19 -9.97 -20.48
N ALA A 175 -2.52 -8.68 -20.40
CA ALA A 175 -3.61 -8.20 -19.55
C ALA A 175 -4.96 -8.85 -19.94
N ASN A 176 -5.24 -8.99 -21.24
CA ASN A 176 -6.47 -9.63 -21.71
C ASN A 176 -6.53 -11.13 -21.33
N ALA A 177 -5.41 -11.84 -21.39
CA ALA A 177 -5.34 -13.24 -20.97
C ALA A 177 -5.57 -13.40 -19.46
N PHE A 178 -5.00 -12.51 -18.64
CA PHE A 178 -5.20 -12.52 -17.19
C PHE A 178 -6.61 -12.08 -16.78
N ILE A 179 -7.25 -11.15 -17.49
CA ILE A 179 -8.66 -10.82 -17.30
C ILE A 179 -9.54 -12.06 -17.50
N GLU A 180 -9.29 -12.85 -18.54
CA GLU A 180 -10.04 -14.11 -18.77
C GLU A 180 -9.81 -15.14 -17.66
N TYR A 181 -8.58 -15.22 -17.18
CA TYR A 181 -8.18 -16.15 -16.13
C TYR A 181 -8.78 -15.77 -14.76
N TYR A 182 -8.75 -14.49 -14.38
CA TYR A 182 -9.21 -14.03 -13.07
C TYR A 182 -10.73 -14.02 -12.91
N ILE A 183 -11.47 -13.71 -13.97
CA ILE A 183 -12.94 -13.65 -13.91
C ILE A 183 -13.55 -14.58 -14.96
N PRO A 184 -13.54 -15.91 -14.73
CA PRO A 184 -14.17 -16.88 -15.63
C PRO A 184 -15.70 -16.77 -15.62
N GLY A 185 -16.38 -17.58 -16.44
CA GLY A 185 -17.85 -17.71 -16.41
C GLY A 185 -18.61 -16.69 -17.29
N SER A 186 -19.83 -17.03 -17.70
CA SER A 186 -20.65 -16.20 -18.59
C SER A 186 -21.20 -14.93 -17.92
N GLU A 187 -21.45 -15.03 -16.62
CA GLU A 187 -21.95 -13.98 -15.73
C GLU A 187 -20.99 -12.79 -15.63
N ASN A 188 -19.68 -13.03 -15.81
CA ASN A 188 -18.66 -11.97 -15.79
C ASN A 188 -18.35 -11.40 -17.19
N SER A 189 -19.17 -11.70 -18.20
CA SER A 189 -18.90 -11.30 -19.60
C SER A 189 -18.78 -9.78 -19.79
N ASP A 190 -19.68 -9.01 -19.18
CA ASP A 190 -19.67 -7.55 -19.23
C ASP A 190 -18.45 -6.97 -18.51
N LEU A 191 -18.13 -7.46 -17.31
CA LEU A 191 -16.95 -7.03 -16.57
C LEU A 191 -15.65 -7.28 -17.35
N ARG A 192 -15.53 -8.46 -17.99
CA ARG A 192 -14.40 -8.73 -18.91
C ARG A 192 -14.37 -7.72 -20.05
N ASN A 193 -15.50 -7.44 -20.68
CA ASN A 193 -15.58 -6.50 -21.80
C ASN A 193 -15.11 -5.08 -21.40
N TYR A 194 -15.62 -4.55 -20.28
CA TYR A 194 -15.20 -3.25 -19.76
C TYR A 194 -13.71 -3.23 -19.42
N SER A 195 -13.22 -4.30 -18.80
CA SER A 195 -11.80 -4.43 -18.42
C SER A 195 -10.88 -4.39 -19.64
N ARG A 196 -11.21 -5.14 -20.71
CA ARG A 196 -10.43 -5.12 -21.96
C ARG A 196 -10.46 -3.74 -22.63
N LYS A 197 -11.59 -3.02 -22.57
CA LYS A 197 -11.68 -1.65 -23.11
C LYS A 197 -10.81 -0.66 -22.34
N LEU A 198 -10.71 -0.79 -21.02
CA LEU A 198 -9.83 0.05 -20.21
C LEU A 198 -8.36 -0.22 -20.52
N VAL A 199 -7.97 -1.49 -20.62
CA VAL A 199 -6.62 -1.91 -21.05
C VAL A 199 -6.25 -1.29 -22.40
N ASP A 200 -7.14 -1.39 -23.40
CA ASP A 200 -6.87 -0.83 -24.73
C ASP A 200 -6.82 0.70 -24.71
N SER A 201 -7.74 1.35 -23.99
CA SER A 201 -7.78 2.81 -23.85
C SER A 201 -6.51 3.34 -23.20
N ALA A 202 -6.06 2.71 -22.11
CA ALA A 202 -4.83 3.11 -21.43
C ALA A 202 -3.61 2.94 -22.34
N TRP A 203 -3.45 1.79 -22.99
CA TRP A 203 -2.32 1.57 -23.88
C TRP A 203 -2.30 2.53 -25.07
N SER A 204 -3.44 2.67 -25.75
CA SER A 204 -3.57 3.47 -26.97
C SER A 204 -3.41 4.96 -26.69
N TYR A 205 -4.02 5.47 -25.62
CA TYR A 205 -3.92 6.89 -25.26
C TYR A 205 -2.51 7.29 -24.82
N ASN A 206 -1.85 6.45 -24.00
CA ASN A 206 -0.45 6.67 -23.63
C ASN A 206 0.50 6.60 -24.83
N SER A 207 0.25 5.68 -25.77
CA SER A 207 1.03 5.60 -27.02
C SER A 207 0.85 6.86 -27.87
N MET A 208 -0.36 7.39 -27.96
CA MET A 208 -0.63 8.66 -28.65
C MET A 208 0.09 9.84 -27.97
N LEU A 209 0.11 9.89 -26.63
CA LEU A 209 0.77 10.97 -25.88
C LEU A 209 2.28 11.01 -26.17
N VAL A 210 2.96 9.86 -26.15
CA VAL A 210 4.42 9.75 -26.39
C VAL A 210 4.83 10.24 -27.78
N HIS A 211 3.95 10.16 -28.78
CA HIS A 211 4.27 10.50 -30.17
C HIS A 211 3.76 11.87 -30.62
N SER A 212 3.12 12.64 -29.73
CA SER A 212 2.45 13.89 -30.11
C SER A 212 3.19 15.12 -29.57
N GLN A 213 3.47 16.08 -30.45
CA GLN A 213 4.21 17.31 -30.14
C GLN A 213 3.33 18.45 -29.59
N ASN A 214 2.00 18.31 -29.63
CA ASN A 214 1.06 19.40 -29.28
C ASN A 214 0.23 19.08 -28.03
N LYS A 215 0.75 18.20 -27.16
CA LYS A 215 0.03 17.74 -25.97
C LYS A 215 0.12 18.74 -24.85
N LYS A 216 -0.97 18.87 -24.10
CA LYS A 216 -1.11 19.82 -23.00
C LYS A 216 -1.24 19.09 -21.68
N TYR A 217 -1.17 19.85 -20.60
CA TYR A 217 -1.37 19.35 -19.24
C TYR A 217 -2.57 18.39 -19.08
N PRO A 218 -3.79 18.69 -19.60
CA PRO A 218 -4.91 17.76 -19.47
C PRO A 218 -4.67 16.40 -20.15
N ASP A 219 -3.96 16.38 -21.29
CA ASP A 219 -3.64 15.13 -21.98
C ASP A 219 -2.74 14.24 -21.11
N ALA A 220 -1.68 14.81 -20.52
CA ALA A 220 -0.79 14.07 -19.63
C ALA A 220 -1.51 13.57 -18.37
N LYS A 221 -2.39 14.39 -17.80
CA LYS A 221 -3.21 14.01 -16.64
C LYS A 221 -4.18 12.86 -16.95
N ILE A 222 -4.85 12.89 -18.11
CA ILE A 222 -5.74 11.80 -18.54
C ILE A 222 -4.96 10.51 -18.76
N ALA A 223 -3.78 10.59 -19.37
CA ALA A 223 -2.90 9.44 -19.59
C ALA A 223 -2.48 8.77 -18.27
N LEU A 224 -2.09 9.58 -17.28
CA LEU A 224 -1.80 9.10 -15.94
C LEU A 224 -3.03 8.42 -15.31
N LEU A 225 -4.21 9.04 -15.39
CA LEU A 225 -5.44 8.49 -14.83
C LEU A 225 -5.83 7.14 -15.45
N PHE A 226 -5.73 7.00 -16.77
CA PHE A 226 -6.02 5.74 -17.45
C PHE A 226 -5.07 4.62 -17.02
N THR A 227 -3.78 4.95 -16.87
CA THR A 227 -2.76 4.01 -16.43
C THR A 227 -3.05 3.51 -15.02
N CYS A 228 -3.30 4.45 -14.11
CA CYS A 228 -3.58 4.15 -12.71
C CYS A 228 -4.84 3.30 -12.57
N THR A 229 -5.94 3.72 -13.20
CA THR A 229 -7.21 2.98 -13.20
C THR A 229 -7.04 1.55 -13.72
N THR A 230 -6.25 1.36 -14.79
CA THR A 230 -6.03 0.03 -15.37
C THR A 230 -5.24 -0.87 -14.42
N ILE A 231 -4.21 -0.34 -13.77
CA ILE A 231 -3.43 -1.10 -12.78
C ILE A 231 -4.31 -1.45 -11.57
N SER A 232 -5.03 -0.48 -11.01
CA SER A 232 -5.98 -0.71 -9.92
C SER A 232 -7.00 -1.79 -10.27
N LEU A 233 -7.57 -1.72 -11.49
CA LEU A 233 -8.57 -2.67 -11.95
C LEU A 233 -8.02 -4.10 -11.95
N ILE A 234 -6.86 -4.32 -12.57
CA ILE A 234 -6.28 -5.66 -12.68
C ILE A 234 -5.97 -6.26 -11.31
N GLU A 235 -5.47 -5.46 -10.35
CA GLU A 235 -5.22 -5.93 -8.99
C GLU A 235 -6.53 -6.25 -8.23
N ASN A 236 -7.59 -5.45 -8.41
CA ASN A 236 -8.88 -5.75 -7.81
C ASN A 236 -9.54 -7.00 -8.43
N LEU A 237 -9.34 -7.24 -9.74
CA LEU A 237 -9.75 -8.50 -10.37
C LEU A 237 -8.98 -9.69 -9.77
N PHE A 238 -7.70 -9.51 -9.43
CA PHE A 238 -6.93 -10.52 -8.74
C PHE A 238 -7.47 -10.81 -7.32
N PHE A 239 -7.84 -9.80 -6.54
CA PHE A 239 -8.49 -10.04 -5.23
C PHE A 239 -9.83 -10.75 -5.35
N LYS A 240 -10.64 -10.35 -6.34
CA LYS A 240 -11.88 -11.06 -6.68
C LYS A 240 -11.61 -12.52 -7.01
N TYR A 241 -10.57 -12.80 -7.82
CA TYR A 241 -10.14 -14.16 -8.13
C TYR A 241 -9.70 -14.96 -6.90
N LEU A 242 -9.05 -14.30 -5.92
CA LEU A 242 -8.69 -14.91 -4.64
C LEU A 242 -9.89 -15.11 -3.69
N GLY A 243 -11.09 -14.65 -4.03
CA GLY A 243 -12.31 -14.82 -3.24
C GLY A 243 -12.55 -13.73 -2.18
N PHE A 244 -11.86 -12.59 -2.26
CA PHE A 244 -12.11 -11.44 -1.37
C PHE A 244 -13.46 -10.74 -1.61
N ASP A 245 -14.29 -11.25 -2.51
CA ASP A 245 -15.66 -10.79 -2.75
C ASP A 245 -16.73 -11.74 -2.16
N GLN A 246 -16.32 -12.75 -1.40
CA GLN A 246 -17.21 -13.72 -0.73
C GLN A 246 -17.67 -13.26 0.66
N GLU A 247 -17.72 -11.96 0.89
CA GLU A 247 -18.19 -11.39 2.14
C GLU A 247 -19.63 -11.85 2.40
N LEU A 248 -19.85 -12.50 3.54
CA LEU A 248 -21.19 -12.89 3.95
C LEU A 248 -22.00 -11.61 4.15
N ALA A 249 -23.21 -11.58 3.59
CA ALA A 249 -24.17 -10.52 3.82
C ALA A 249 -25.25 -11.02 4.78
N CYS A 250 -25.72 -10.15 5.67
CA CYS A 250 -26.81 -10.48 6.56
C CYS A 250 -28.06 -10.85 5.75
N SER A 251 -28.61 -12.05 5.97
CA SER A 251 -29.77 -12.54 5.20
C SER A 251 -31.01 -11.64 5.33
N LYS A 252 -31.10 -10.87 6.43
CA LYS A 252 -32.24 -10.01 6.74
C LYS A 252 -32.15 -8.60 6.15
N CYS A 253 -30.97 -7.97 6.16
CA CYS A 253 -30.82 -6.56 5.78
C CYS A 253 -29.73 -6.29 4.73
N GLY A 254 -29.01 -7.31 4.27
CA GLY A 254 -27.93 -7.21 3.30
C GLY A 254 -26.67 -6.50 3.79
N SER A 255 -26.56 -6.21 5.10
CA SER A 255 -25.37 -5.58 5.66
C SER A 255 -24.20 -6.55 5.69
N LEU A 256 -23.02 -6.06 5.31
CA LEU A 256 -21.73 -6.75 5.42
C LEU A 256 -21.08 -6.56 6.80
N GLN A 257 -21.69 -5.78 7.70
CA GLN A 257 -21.18 -5.52 9.05
C GLN A 257 -21.53 -6.68 9.97
N ILE A 258 -20.75 -7.73 9.86
CA ILE A 258 -20.98 -9.01 10.54
C ILE A 258 -19.87 -9.28 11.55
N GLU A 259 -20.27 -9.79 12.71
CA GLU A 259 -19.39 -10.25 13.77
C GLU A 259 -19.55 -11.75 13.96
N PHE A 260 -18.42 -12.45 14.06
CA PHE A 260 -18.41 -13.88 14.35
C PHE A 260 -18.13 -14.09 15.83
N ILE A 261 -19.08 -14.70 16.52
CA ILE A 261 -18.98 -15.06 17.93
C ILE A 261 -18.91 -16.58 18.00
N GLU A 262 -17.84 -17.11 18.58
CA GLU A 262 -17.75 -18.55 18.87
C GLU A 262 -18.83 -18.90 19.90
N TYR A 263 -19.74 -19.81 19.53
CA TYR A 263 -20.91 -20.14 20.34
C TYR A 263 -20.73 -21.49 21.05
N GLU A 264 -20.17 -22.48 20.36
CA GLU A 264 -19.79 -23.81 20.87
C GLU A 264 -18.51 -24.29 20.14
N LYS A 265 -17.83 -25.33 20.66
CA LYS A 265 -16.76 -26.01 19.90
C LYS A 265 -17.29 -26.37 18.51
N ASP A 266 -16.65 -25.83 17.49
CA ASP A 266 -16.93 -26.05 16.07
C ASP A 266 -18.23 -25.40 15.52
N LYS A 267 -18.86 -24.47 16.26
CA LYS A 267 -20.00 -23.67 15.77
C LYS A 267 -19.77 -22.17 15.93
N ILE A 268 -19.89 -21.46 14.80
CA ILE A 268 -19.77 -20.01 14.77
C ILE A 268 -21.16 -19.39 14.65
N LYS A 269 -21.43 -18.41 15.51
CA LYS A 269 -22.61 -17.55 15.42
C LYS A 269 -22.24 -16.26 14.71
N GLN A 270 -22.92 -15.97 13.63
CA GLN A 270 -22.85 -14.73 12.89
C GLN A 270 -23.86 -13.73 13.47
N VAL A 271 -23.42 -12.52 13.84
CA VAL A 271 -24.27 -11.44 14.34
C VAL A 271 -24.13 -10.21 13.46
N CYS A 272 -25.25 -9.71 12.95
CA CYS A 272 -25.28 -8.49 12.15
C CYS A 272 -25.29 -7.24 13.05
N LYS A 273 -24.25 -6.40 12.98
CA LYS A 273 -24.14 -5.17 13.79
C LYS A 273 -25.20 -4.09 13.49
N LYS A 274 -25.91 -4.22 12.36
CA LYS A 274 -26.90 -3.23 11.90
C LYS A 274 -28.34 -3.54 12.35
N CYS A 275 -28.71 -4.81 12.44
CA CYS A 275 -30.09 -5.22 12.74
C CYS A 275 -30.20 -6.34 13.77
N ASP A 276 -29.08 -6.67 14.41
CA ASP A 276 -28.94 -7.68 15.45
C ASP A 276 -29.45 -9.07 15.03
N ASN A 277 -29.46 -9.34 13.72
CA ASN A 277 -29.84 -10.66 13.21
C ASN A 277 -28.73 -11.66 13.54
N GLU A 278 -29.14 -12.82 14.03
CA GLU A 278 -28.24 -13.88 14.44
C GLU A 278 -28.45 -15.10 13.55
N GLU A 279 -27.36 -15.60 12.96
CA GLU A 279 -27.36 -16.78 12.08
C GLU A 279 -26.30 -17.75 12.58
N LEU A 280 -26.64 -19.05 12.64
CA LEU A 280 -25.69 -20.09 13.02
C LEU A 280 -25.06 -20.67 11.76
N ILE A 281 -23.73 -20.66 11.71
CA ILE A 281 -22.95 -21.29 10.65
C ILE A 281 -22.32 -22.56 11.22
N THR A 282 -22.69 -23.70 10.66
CA THR A 282 -21.97 -24.97 10.82
C THR A 282 -21.02 -25.14 9.64
N PHE A 283 -19.74 -25.36 9.91
CA PHE A 283 -18.82 -25.83 8.89
C PHE A 283 -19.31 -27.20 8.40
N ALA A 284 -19.36 -27.39 7.09
CA ALA A 284 -19.61 -28.73 6.53
C ALA A 284 -18.44 -29.63 6.92
N GLU A 285 -18.72 -30.79 7.53
CA GLU A 285 -17.73 -31.86 7.67
C GLU A 285 -17.35 -32.34 6.26
N GLU A 286 -16.04 -32.41 5.96
CA GLU A 286 -15.50 -32.97 4.71
C GLU A 286 -15.87 -34.44 4.51
#